data_AF-A0A7S0IYR4-F1
#
_entry.id   AF-A0A7S0IYR4-F1
#
_cell.length_a   1.000
_cell.length_b   1.000
_cell.length_c   1.000
_cell.angle_alpha   90.00
_cell.angle_beta   90.00
_cell.angle_gamma   90.00
#
_symmetry.space_group_name_H-M   'P 1'
#
loop_
_entity.id
_entity.type
_entity.pdbx_description
1 polymer ?
#
loop_
_entity_poly.entity_id
_entity_poly.type
_entity_poly.pdbx_seq_one_letter_code
_entity_poly.pdbx_strand_id
1 'polypeptide(L)'
;MFRILLVAFVALFVAPAYALIISGARAAAIAPRVIVPVMALPSIDDAKNLTEEEIAQEIFNAKKELFELRKGIKTRQQVKPHLFTHTKHRIAQLNTLLSQREASQ
;
A
#
# COMPACT_ATOMS: atom_id res chain seq x y z
N MET A 1 -24.58 -48.06 59.37
CA MET A 1 -23.29 -47.32 59.43
C MET A 1 -22.72 -47.06 58.04
N PHE A 2 -23.47 -46.34 57.18
CA PHE A 2 -23.05 -46.00 55.80
C PHE A 2 -23.48 -44.58 55.40
N ARG A 3 -23.86 -43.74 56.38
CA ARG A 3 -24.32 -42.35 56.15
C ARG A 3 -23.59 -41.31 56.99
N ILE A 4 -22.54 -41.72 57.71
CA ILE A 4 -21.52 -40.80 58.25
C ILE A 4 -20.51 -40.44 57.14
N LEU A 5 -20.48 -41.22 56.05
CA LEU A 5 -19.68 -40.96 54.85
C LEU A 5 -20.35 -40.00 53.85
N LEU A 6 -21.49 -39.39 54.19
CA LEU A 6 -22.21 -38.45 53.31
C LEU A 6 -22.06 -36.98 53.74
N VAL A 7 -21.52 -36.68 54.92
CA VAL A 7 -21.41 -35.28 55.41
C VAL A 7 -20.01 -34.68 55.20
N ALA A 8 -18.99 -35.50 54.92
CA ALA A 8 -17.62 -35.01 54.71
C ALA A 8 -17.33 -34.49 53.28
N PHE A 9 -18.22 -34.71 52.30
CA PHE A 9 -17.92 -34.40 50.90
C PHE A 9 -18.53 -33.11 50.36
N VAL A 10 -19.47 -32.47 51.08
CA VAL A 10 -20.19 -31.28 50.56
C VAL A 10 -19.80 -29.99 51.28
N ALA A 11 -19.06 -30.07 52.40
CA ALA A 11 -18.55 -28.92 53.13
C ALA A 11 -17.29 -28.27 52.52
N LEU A 12 -16.94 -28.59 51.26
CA LEU A 12 -15.94 -27.85 50.48
C LEU A 12 -16.58 -26.74 49.60
N PHE A 13 -17.87 -26.47 49.83
CA PHE A 13 -18.53 -25.23 49.46
C PHE A 13 -18.16 -24.10 50.45
N VAL A 14 -16.91 -23.64 50.42
CA VAL A 14 -16.50 -22.33 50.98
C VAL A 14 -15.64 -21.62 49.94
N ALA A 15 -16.14 -20.47 49.49
CA ALA A 15 -15.69 -19.58 48.40
C ALA A 15 -14.34 -18.86 48.69
N PRO A 16 -13.96 -17.75 48.02
CA PRO A 16 -14.21 -17.22 46.67
C PRO A 16 -12.88 -16.86 45.92
N ALA A 17 -13.01 -16.42 44.66
CA ALA A 17 -12.12 -15.44 43.99
C ALA A 17 -10.59 -15.62 44.06
N TYR A 18 -9.98 -16.19 43.02
CA TYR A 18 -8.75 -15.63 42.47
C TYR A 18 -8.86 -15.52 40.95
N ALA A 19 -8.76 -14.27 40.52
CA ALA A 19 -8.65 -13.85 39.15
C ALA A 19 -7.42 -14.44 38.46
N LEU A 20 -7.60 -14.86 37.21
CA LEU A 20 -6.60 -15.02 36.16
C LEU A 20 -7.41 -14.80 34.87
N ILE A 21 -7.59 -13.59 34.33
CA ILE A 21 -6.58 -12.65 33.81
C ILE A 21 -5.35 -13.35 33.25
N ILE A 22 -5.53 -13.97 32.09
CA ILE A 22 -4.53 -14.03 31.02
C ILE A 22 -5.17 -13.21 29.90
N SER A 23 -4.99 -11.89 29.77
CA SER A 23 -3.75 -11.16 29.46
C SER A 23 -2.86 -11.92 28.50
N GLY A 24 -2.89 -11.55 27.21
CA GLY A 24 -1.87 -12.01 26.28
C GLY A 24 -2.28 -11.95 24.82
N ALA A 25 -2.39 -10.73 24.30
CA ALA A 25 -2.28 -10.41 22.88
C ALA A 25 -3.10 -11.28 21.90
N ARG A 26 -4.26 -10.75 21.50
CA ARG A 26 -4.72 -10.96 20.13
C ARG A 26 -3.64 -10.34 19.24
N ALA A 27 -2.64 -11.13 18.84
CA ALA A 27 -1.62 -10.70 17.91
C ALA A 27 -2.38 -10.19 16.68
N ALA A 28 -2.42 -8.88 16.52
CA ALA A 28 -2.88 -8.25 15.30
C ALA A 28 -1.93 -8.78 14.23
N ALA A 29 -2.38 -9.81 13.52
CA ALA A 29 -1.68 -10.34 12.37
C ALA A 29 -1.64 -9.19 11.35
N ILE A 30 -0.57 -8.42 11.41
CA ILE A 30 -0.16 -7.51 10.36
C ILE A 30 0.11 -8.43 9.19
N ALA A 31 -0.91 -8.62 8.35
CA ALA A 31 -0.77 -9.34 7.10
C ALA A 31 0.46 -8.73 6.41
N PRO A 32 1.44 -9.54 5.96
CA PRO A 32 2.58 -9.00 5.26
C PRO A 32 2.03 -8.22 4.08
N ARG A 33 2.30 -6.92 4.04
CA ARG A 33 2.03 -6.13 2.84
C ARG A 33 2.80 -6.83 1.74
N VAL A 34 2.09 -7.30 0.72
CA VAL A 34 2.71 -7.92 -0.45
C VAL A 34 3.70 -6.91 -1.02
N ILE A 35 4.99 -7.20 -0.86
CA ILE A 35 6.07 -6.39 -1.42
C ILE A 35 6.13 -6.77 -2.90
N VAL A 36 5.45 -5.98 -3.74
CA VAL A 36 5.60 -6.12 -5.19
C VAL A 36 7.01 -5.67 -5.59
N PRO A 37 7.73 -6.41 -6.45
CA PRO A 37 9.05 -5.99 -6.91
C PRO A 37 8.91 -4.65 -7.66
N VAL A 38 9.57 -3.62 -7.12
CA VAL A 38 9.61 -2.29 -7.74
C VAL A 38 10.60 -2.35 -8.89
N MET A 39 10.10 -2.31 -10.12
CA MET A 39 10.94 -2.00 -11.28
C MET A 39 11.45 -0.56 -11.16
N ALA A 40 12.67 -0.31 -11.64
CA ALA A 40 13.28 1.01 -11.60
C ALA A 40 12.34 2.06 -12.23
N LEU A 41 12.01 3.10 -11.45
CA LEU A 41 11.22 4.23 -11.92
C LEU A 41 12.07 5.08 -12.88
N PRO A 42 11.44 5.76 -13.86
CA PRO A 42 12.16 6.69 -14.73
C PRO A 42 12.82 7.79 -13.89
N SER A 43 14.10 8.07 -14.15
CA SER A 43 14.85 9.09 -13.42
C SER A 43 14.43 10.49 -13.87
N ILE A 44 14.46 11.44 -12.92
CA ILE A 44 14.24 12.86 -13.20
C ILE A 44 15.45 13.45 -13.93
N ASP A 45 16.64 12.87 -13.75
CA ASP A 45 17.88 13.41 -14.32
C ASP A 45 17.85 13.46 -15.84
N ASP A 46 17.18 12.50 -16.49
CA ASP A 46 16.98 12.46 -17.94
C ASP A 46 16.24 13.70 -18.46
N ALA A 47 15.34 14.28 -17.65
CA ALA A 47 14.51 15.41 -18.04
C ALA A 47 15.14 16.78 -17.75
N LYS A 48 16.21 16.85 -16.94
CA LYS A 48 16.84 18.13 -16.57
C LYS A 48 17.51 18.84 -17.75
N ASN A 49 17.98 18.07 -18.73
CA ASN A 49 18.71 18.58 -19.90
C ASN A 49 17.78 19.11 -21.01
N LEU A 50 16.47 18.93 -20.89
CA LEU A 50 15.50 19.28 -21.93
C LEU A 50 15.12 20.75 -21.89
N THR A 51 14.88 21.34 -23.06
CA THR A 51 14.29 22.69 -23.20
C THR A 51 12.80 22.70 -22.80
N GLU A 52 12.22 23.89 -22.58
CA GLU A 52 10.80 23.99 -22.17
C GLU A 52 9.84 23.44 -23.23
N GLU A 53 10.14 23.68 -24.50
CA GLU A 53 9.38 23.16 -25.64
C GLU A 53 9.42 21.63 -25.70
N GLU A 54 10.60 21.04 -25.50
CA GLU A 54 10.78 19.58 -25.46
C GLU A 54 10.03 18.96 -24.28
N ILE A 55 10.05 19.60 -23.11
CA ILE A 55 9.28 19.13 -21.94
C ILE A 55 7.78 19.15 -22.24
N ALA A 56 7.27 20.22 -22.87
CA ALA A 56 5.87 20.31 -23.26
C ALA A 56 5.48 19.20 -24.25
N GLN A 57 6.34 18.94 -25.24
CA GLN A 57 6.14 17.87 -26.21
C GLN A 57 6.17 16.48 -25.54
N GLU A 58 7.08 16.25 -24.59
CA GLU A 58 7.17 14.99 -23.87
C GLU A 58 5.95 14.77 -22.96
N ILE A 59 5.43 15.81 -22.30
CA ILE A 59 4.17 15.75 -21.55
C ILE A 59 3.02 15.34 -22.47
N PHE A 60 2.94 15.89 -23.68
CA PHE A 60 1.92 15.52 -24.66
C PHE A 60 2.03 14.04 -25.05
N ASN A 61 3.24 13.58 -25.36
CA ASN A 61 3.51 12.17 -25.70
C ASN A 61 3.14 11.22 -24.54
N ALA A 62 3.53 11.55 -23.31
CA ALA A 62 3.21 10.74 -22.13
C ALA A 62 1.69 10.70 -21.84
N LYS A 63 0.97 11.82 -22.05
CA LYS A 63 -0.49 11.84 -21.95
C LYS A 63 -1.15 10.95 -23.01
N LYS A 64 -0.63 10.94 -24.23
CA LYS A 64 -1.08 10.05 -25.31
C LYS A 64 -0.83 8.58 -24.97
N GLU A 65 0.34 8.25 -24.44
CA GLU A 65 0.65 6.90 -23.97
C GLU A 65 -0.34 6.47 -22.87
N LEU A 66 -0.59 7.33 -21.87
CA LEU A 66 -1.56 7.04 -20.82
C LEU A 66 -2.98 6.81 -21.37
N PHE A 67 -3.36 7.50 -22.43
CA PHE A 67 -4.63 7.29 -23.12
C PHE A 67 -4.68 5.91 -23.80
N GLU A 68 -3.64 5.53 -24.53
CA GLU A 68 -3.56 4.21 -25.17
C GLU A 68 -3.57 3.06 -24.13
N LEU A 69 -2.85 3.23 -23.02
CA LEU A 69 -2.89 2.25 -21.91
C LEU A 69 -4.31 2.07 -21.37
N ARG A 70 -5.05 3.18 -21.16
CA ARG A 70 -6.45 3.13 -20.70
C ARG A 70 -7.37 2.49 -21.73
N LYS A 71 -7.17 2.79 -23.01
CA LYS A 71 -7.90 2.17 -24.13
C LYS A 71 -7.65 0.67 -24.16
N GLY A 72 -6.42 0.21 -23.97
CA GLY A 72 -6.05 -1.21 -23.86
C GLY A 72 -6.81 -1.95 -22.75
N ILE A 73 -7.00 -1.33 -21.57
CA ILE A 73 -7.85 -1.90 -20.51
C ILE A 73 -9.29 -2.06 -20.98
N LYS A 74 -9.84 -1.03 -21.66
CA LYS A 74 -11.23 -1.05 -22.14
C LYS A 74 -11.45 -2.11 -23.20
N THR A 75 -10.45 -2.36 -24.06
CA THR A 75 -10.49 -3.41 -25.08
C THR A 75 -10.10 -4.80 -24.54
N ARG A 76 -9.93 -4.96 -23.22
CA ARG A 76 -9.52 -6.21 -22.56
C ARG A 76 -8.18 -6.76 -23.07
N GLN A 77 -7.30 -5.90 -23.58
CA GLN A 77 -5.93 -6.27 -23.94
C GLN A 77 -5.09 -6.48 -22.67
N GLN A 78 -4.06 -7.32 -22.78
CA GLN A 78 -3.10 -7.50 -21.70
C GLN A 78 -2.16 -6.29 -21.64
N VAL A 79 -2.35 -5.45 -20.63
CA VAL A 79 -1.52 -4.26 -20.39
C VAL A 79 -0.76 -4.43 -19.08
N LYS A 80 0.53 -4.10 -19.10
CA LYS A 80 1.40 -4.17 -17.92
C LYS A 80 0.98 -3.12 -16.87
N PRO A 81 0.61 -3.49 -15.63
CA PRO A 81 0.11 -2.54 -14.64
C PRO A 81 1.11 -1.44 -14.25
N HIS A 82 2.40 -1.76 -14.19
CA HIS A 82 3.44 -0.81 -13.79
C HIS A 82 3.62 0.35 -14.78
N LEU A 83 3.29 0.16 -16.07
CA LEU A 83 3.36 1.24 -17.06
C LEU A 83 2.46 2.42 -16.69
N PHE A 84 1.28 2.17 -16.10
CA PHE A 84 0.42 3.24 -15.61
C PHE A 84 1.11 4.09 -14.53
N THR A 85 1.82 3.43 -13.62
CA THR A 85 2.56 4.11 -12.55
C THR A 85 3.73 4.90 -13.13
N HIS A 86 4.51 4.30 -14.02
CA HIS A 86 5.64 4.97 -14.67
C HIS A 86 5.22 6.19 -15.48
N THR A 87 4.22 6.07 -16.37
CA THR A 87 3.77 7.17 -17.22
C THR A 87 3.15 8.31 -16.38
N LYS A 88 2.34 7.98 -15.35
CA LYS A 88 1.82 9.01 -14.43
C LYS A 88 2.94 9.72 -13.66
N HIS A 89 3.91 8.95 -13.17
CA HIS A 89 5.02 9.51 -12.44
C HIS A 89 5.88 10.42 -13.33
N ARG A 90 6.16 10.00 -14.57
CA ARG A 90 6.87 10.82 -15.56
C ARG A 90 6.17 12.15 -15.83
N ILE A 91 4.84 12.15 -16.03
CA ILE A 91 4.06 13.38 -16.20
C ILE A 91 4.21 14.32 -14.98
N ALA A 92 4.17 13.77 -13.76
CA ALA A 92 4.32 14.56 -12.54
C ALA A 92 5.74 15.17 -12.41
N GLN A 93 6.78 14.40 -12.76
CA GLN A 93 8.17 14.90 -12.80
C GLN A 93 8.31 16.07 -13.77
N LEU A 94 7.82 15.92 -15.00
CA LEU A 94 7.91 16.95 -16.04
C LEU A 94 7.14 18.23 -15.66
N ASN A 95 5.93 18.11 -15.13
CA ASN A 95 5.17 19.27 -14.63
C ASN A 95 5.88 19.97 -13.46
N THR A 96 6.54 19.20 -12.59
CA THR A 96 7.32 19.76 -11.48
C THR A 96 8.49 20.58 -11.99
N LEU A 97 9.20 20.10 -13.02
CA LEU A 97 10.29 20.84 -13.67
C LEU A 97 9.80 22.14 -14.31
N LEU A 98 8.65 22.13 -15.00
CA LEU A 98 8.06 23.35 -15.55
C LEU A 98 7.73 24.37 -14.44
N SER A 99 7.06 23.92 -13.37
CA SER A 99 6.73 24.79 -12.24
C SER A 99 7.98 25.36 -11.55
N GLN A 100 9.06 24.59 -11.44
CA GLN A 100 10.34 25.07 -10.91
C GLN A 100 10.97 26.15 -11.80
N ARG A 101 10.85 26.01 -13.13
CA ARG A 101 11.34 27.02 -14.09
C ARG A 101 10.51 28.30 -14.02
N GLU A 102 9.19 28.18 -14.05
CA GLU A 102 8.27 29.32 -13.90
C GLU A 102 8.51 30.09 -12.60
N ALA A 103 8.81 29.39 -11.49
CA ALA A 103 9.11 30.04 -10.21
C ALA A 103 10.49 30.71 -10.16
N SER A 104 11.39 30.35 -11.08
CA SER A 104 12.75 30.92 -11.19
C SER A 104 12.85 32.04 -12.23
N GLN A 105 11.83 32.20 -13.08
CA GLN A 105 11.68 33.29 -14.06
C GLN A 105 11.07 34.53 -13.39
#